data_AF-A0A350X095-F1
#
_entry.id   AF-A0A350X095-F1
#
_cell.length_a   1.000
_cell.length_b   1.000
_cell.length_c   1.000
_cell.angle_alpha   90.00
_cell.angle_beta   90.00
_cell.angle_gamma   90.00
#
_symmetry.space_group_name_H-M   'P 1'
#
loop_
_entity.id
_entity.type
_entity.pdbx_description
1 polymer ?
#
loop_
_entity_poly.entity_id
_entity_poly.type
_entity_poly.pdbx_seq_one_letter_code
_entity_poly.pdbx_strand_id
1 'polypeptide(L)' 'MPRVKGGVVSRKRRKRVLKLAKGYYGSKHTLYKTANEQVMKSLQYAYRD' A
#
# COMPACT_ATOMS: atom_id res chain seq x y z
N MET A 1 2.85 -32.80 8.57
CA MET A 1 2.63 -31.75 7.55
C MET A 1 3.40 -30.49 7.94
N PRO A 2 4.25 -29.92 7.06
CA PRO A 2 5.09 -28.76 7.43
C PRO A 2 4.29 -27.44 7.47
N ARG A 3 4.56 -26.59 8.48
CA ARG A 3 3.94 -25.26 8.63
C ARG A 3 4.71 -24.20 7.83
N VAL A 4 4.05 -23.55 6.87
CA VAL A 4 4.62 -22.40 6.14
C VAL A 4 4.47 -21.13 6.98
N LYS A 5 5.59 -20.45 7.28
CA LYS A 5 5.58 -19.15 7.98
C LYS A 5 5.39 -17.99 6.99
N GLY A 6 4.71 -16.93 7.43
CA GLY A 6 4.41 -15.76 6.59
C GLY A 6 5.62 -14.89 6.18
N GLY A 7 6.79 -15.13 6.77
CA GLY A 7 8.08 -14.55 6.37
C GLY A 7 8.04 -13.05 6.06
N VAL A 8 8.77 -12.65 5.02
CA VAL A 8 8.92 -11.24 4.58
C VAL A 8 7.88 -10.81 3.53
N VAL A 9 7.03 -11.73 3.07
CA VAL A 9 6.11 -11.50 1.94
C VAL A 9 5.15 -10.35 2.23
N SER A 10 4.56 -10.34 3.42
CA SER A 10 3.65 -9.28 3.87
C SER A 10 4.33 -7.91 3.91
N ARG A 11 5.57 -7.84 4.42
CA ARG A 11 6.37 -6.61 4.48
C ARG A 11 6.71 -6.11 3.08
N LYS A 12 7.11 -6.98 2.16
CA LYS A 12 7.37 -6.63 0.75
C LYS A 12 6.12 -6.06 0.07
N ARG A 13 4.95 -6.67 0.30
CA ARG A 13 3.66 -6.16 -0.23
C ARG A 13 3.35 -4.76 0.28
N ARG A 14 3.49 -4.50 1.59
CA ARG A 14 3.23 -3.17 2.17
C ARG A 14 4.18 -2.10 1.59
N LYS A 15 5.47 -2.43 1.41
CA LYS A 15 6.44 -1.50 0.80
C LYS A 15 6.09 -1.12 -0.64
N ARG A 16 5.46 -2.00 -1.43
CA ARG A 16 5.00 -1.67 -2.79
C ARG A 16 3.94 -0.56 -2.77
N VAL A 17 2.94 -0.69 -1.89
CA VAL A 17 1.88 0.33 -1.74
C VAL A 17 2.45 1.65 -1.22
N LEU A 18 3.32 1.62 -0.22
CA LEU A 18 3.97 2.84 0.29
C LEU A 18 4.86 3.53 -0.75
N LYS A 19 5.45 2.76 -1.68
CA LYS A 19 6.21 3.33 -2.80
C LYS A 19 5.30 4.10 -3.78
N LEU A 20 4.09 3.62 -4.02
CA LEU A 20 3.08 4.30 -4.86
C LEU A 20 2.50 5.54 -4.15
N ALA A 21 2.38 5.48 -2.83
CA ALA A 21 1.81 6.56 -2.01
C ALA A 21 2.79 7.70 -1.68
N LYS A 22 3.98 7.74 -2.29
CA LYS A 22 4.96 8.83 -2.07
C LYS A 22 4.36 10.17 -2.49
N GLY A 23 4.60 11.19 -1.68
CA GLY A 23 4.09 12.54 -1.92
C GLY A 23 2.69 12.80 -1.36
N TYR A 24 1.99 11.79 -0.83
CA TYR A 24 0.70 12.01 -0.17
C TYR A 24 0.88 12.70 1.19
N TYR A 25 -0.02 13.63 1.49
CA TYR A 25 0.03 14.44 2.71
C TYR A 25 -0.25 13.64 4.00
N GLY A 26 0.39 14.04 5.10
CA GLY A 26 0.17 13.47 6.44
C GLY A 26 0.51 11.97 6.52
N SER A 27 -0.37 11.18 7.15
CA SER A 27 -0.14 9.74 7.35
C SER A 27 -0.35 8.88 6.10
N LYS A 28 -0.76 9.47 4.97
CA LYS A 28 -1.11 8.76 3.74
C LYS A 28 0.10 8.21 2.98
N HIS A 29 1.32 8.57 3.34
CA HIS A 29 2.56 7.98 2.79
C HIS A 29 3.33 7.12 3.79
N THR A 30 2.89 7.06 5.06
CA THR A 30 3.59 6.35 6.15
C THR A 30 2.85 5.11 6.64
N LEU A 31 1.54 5.20 6.88
CA LEU A 31 0.73 4.09 7.38
C LEU A 31 0.15 3.29 6.22
N TYR A 32 0.32 1.97 6.24
CA TYR A 32 -0.12 1.10 5.14
C TYR A 32 -1.64 1.19 4.86
N LYS A 33 -2.47 1.24 5.90
CA LYS A 33 -3.94 1.24 5.74
C LYS A 33 -4.42 2.50 5.02
N THR A 34 -4.01 3.66 5.52
CA THR A 34 -4.36 4.98 4.94
C THR A 34 -3.75 5.16 3.56
N ALA A 35 -2.50 4.71 3.35
CA ALA A 35 -1.86 4.73 2.04
C ALA A 35 -2.62 3.87 1.03
N ASN A 36 -3.03 2.66 1.41
CA ASN A 36 -3.76 1.77 0.52
C ASN A 36 -5.14 2.35 0.13
N GLU A 37 -5.88 2.90 1.10
CA GLU A 37 -7.16 3.58 0.83
C GLU A 37 -7.00 4.76 -0.13
N GLN A 38 -5.96 5.58 0.07
CA GLN A 38 -5.69 6.70 -0.81
C GLN A 38 -5.27 6.25 -2.21
N VAL A 39 -4.38 5.26 -2.33
CA VAL A 39 -3.94 4.71 -3.63
C VAL A 39 -5.13 4.16 -4.40
N MET A 40 -6.04 3.41 -3.76
CA MET A 40 -7.24 2.88 -4.44
C MET A 40 -8.12 4.00 -5.00
N LYS A 41 -8.37 5.07 -4.23
CA LYS A 41 -9.13 6.24 -4.71
C LYS A 41 -8.41 6.97 -5.84
N SER A 42 -7.10 7.18 -5.70
CA SER A 42 -6.30 7.84 -6.72
C SER A 42 -6.25 7.07 -8.04
N LEU A 43 -6.22 5.73 -7.99
CA LEU A 43 -6.30 4.90 -9.20
C LEU A 43 -7.69 5.00 -9.87
N GLN A 44 -8.76 5.06 -9.08
CA GLN A 44 -10.10 5.28 -9.63
C GLN A 44 -10.21 6.66 -10.30
N TYR A 45 -9.69 7.71 -9.67
CA TYR A 45 -9.66 9.05 -10.27
C TYR A 45 -8.82 9.07 -11.54
N ALA A 46 -7.63 8.46 -11.56
CA ALA A 46 -6.77 8.40 -12.74
C ALA A 46 -7.36 7.62 -13.93
N TYR A 47 -8.35 6.76 -13.69
CA TYR A 47 -9.09 6.08 -14.77
C TYR A 47 -10.27 6.91 -15.27
N ARG A 48 -10.89 7.69 -14.38
CA ARG A 48 -12.07 8.51 -14.69
C ARG A 48 -11.69 9.85 -15.33
N ASP A 49 -10.67 10.49 -14.78
CA ASP A 49 -10.14 11.82 -15.14
C ASP A 49 -8.91 11.66 -16.03
#